data_AF-A0A9E3J6V8-F1
#
_entry.id   AF-A0A9E3J6V8-F1
#
_cell.length_a   1.000
_cell.length_b   1.000
_cell.length_c   1.000
_cell.angle_alpha   90.00
_cell.angle_beta   90.00
_cell.angle_gamma   90.00
#
_symmetry.space_group_name_H-M   'P 1'
#
loop_
_entity.id
_entity.type
_entity.pdbx_description
1 polymer ?
#
loop_
_entity_poly.entity_id
_entity_poly.type
_entity_poly.pdbx_seq_one_letter_code
_entity_poly.pdbx_strand_id
1 'polypeptide(L)'
;RLYERGGLTVHAVRCAMGDEAFFRMLRGWAGLHRGGAVTTTTFTAHVNRFADEPLNGLFDAWVYGAELPSLPTVIPARPAHPPTNTGTVQP
;
A
#
# COMPACT_ATOMS: atom_id res chain seq x y z
N ARG A 1 8.19 14.52 -6.18
CA ARG A 1 9.27 13.90 -5.36
C ARG A 1 8.72 12.91 -4.32
N LEU A 2 8.05 13.32 -3.23
CA LEU A 2 7.48 12.35 -2.26
C LEU A 2 6.23 11.63 -2.80
N TYR A 3 5.38 12.31 -3.59
CA TYR A 3 4.17 11.69 -4.17
C TYR A 3 4.46 10.65 -5.26
N GLU A 4 5.48 10.88 -6.10
CA GLU A 4 5.91 9.93 -7.14
C GLU A 4 6.50 8.65 -6.51
N ARG A 5 7.38 8.82 -5.52
CA ARG A 5 7.91 7.70 -4.72
C ARG A 5 6.85 7.06 -3.83
N GLY A 6 5.89 7.84 -3.32
CA GLY A 6 4.80 7.35 -2.48
C GLY A 6 3.93 6.36 -3.23
N GLY A 7 3.54 6.68 -4.47
CA GLY A 7 2.80 5.75 -5.33
C GLY A 7 3.58 4.46 -5.63
N LEU A 8 4.88 4.58 -5.92
CA LEU A 8 5.76 3.43 -6.16
C LEU A 8 6.00 2.58 -4.92
N THR A 9 6.12 3.18 -3.75
CA THR A 9 6.25 2.47 -2.47
C THR A 9 5.01 1.64 -2.20
N VAL A 10 3.82 2.22 -2.39
CA VAL A 10 2.55 1.49 -2.25
C VAL A 10 2.45 0.36 -3.27
N HIS A 11 2.93 0.57 -4.50
CA HIS A 11 3.00 -0.48 -5.51
C HIS A 11 3.96 -1.60 -5.11
N ALA A 12 5.15 -1.29 -4.60
CA ALA A 12 6.12 -2.28 -4.14
C ALA A 12 5.59 -3.10 -2.96
N VAL A 13 4.89 -2.46 -2.01
CA VAL A 13 4.18 -3.14 -0.93
C VAL A 13 3.11 -4.08 -1.48
N ARG A 14 2.33 -3.64 -2.48
CA ARG A 14 1.34 -4.50 -3.14
C ARG A 14 1.99 -5.71 -3.81
N CYS A 15 3.11 -5.54 -4.50
CA CYS A 15 3.84 -6.65 -5.13
C CYS A 15 4.39 -7.65 -4.09
N ALA A 16 4.88 -7.15 -2.96
CA ALA A 16 5.45 -8.00 -1.91
C ALA A 16 4.39 -8.80 -1.13
N MET A 17 3.23 -8.20 -0.87
CA MET A 17 2.15 -8.84 -0.08
C MET A 17 1.17 -9.63 -0.94
N GLY A 18 1.11 -9.35 -2.24
CA GLY A 18 0.03 -9.81 -3.10
C GLY A 18 -1.26 -9.00 -2.91
N ASP A 19 -2.14 -9.09 -3.91
CA ASP A 19 -3.33 -8.24 -4.01
C ASP A 19 -4.32 -8.43 -2.87
N GLU A 20 -4.59 -9.67 -2.47
CA GLU A 20 -5.61 -9.97 -1.45
C GLU A 20 -5.22 -9.40 -0.08
N ALA A 21 -4.00 -9.69 0.38
CA ALA A 21 -3.48 -9.17 1.64
C ALA A 21 -3.38 -7.63 1.62
N PHE A 22 -2.93 -7.05 0.50
CA PHE A 22 -2.85 -5.61 0.30
C PHE A 22 -4.21 -4.92 0.44
N PHE A 23 -5.24 -5.39 -0.27
CA PHE A 23 -6.58 -4.76 -0.20
C PHE A 23 -7.25 -4.98 1.16
N ARG A 24 -7.03 -6.13 1.80
CA ARG A 24 -7.49 -6.36 3.19
C ARG A 24 -6.85 -5.38 4.16
N MET A 25 -5.52 -5.21 4.08
CA MET A 25 -4.77 -4.25 4.88
C MET A 25 -5.26 -2.82 4.65
N LEU A 26 -5.47 -2.41 3.39
CA LEU A 26 -5.86 -1.04 3.04
C LEU A 26 -7.26 -0.69 3.57
N ARG A 27 -8.20 -1.64 3.50
CA ARG A 27 -9.53 -1.48 4.11
C ARG A 27 -9.46 -1.31 5.63
N GLY A 28 -8.62 -2.13 6.30
CA GLY A 28 -8.37 -1.98 7.74
C GLY A 28 -7.77 -0.63 8.08
N TRP A 29 -6.78 -0.18 7.31
CA TRP A 29 -6.11 1.11 7.49
C TRP A 29 -7.08 2.29 7.33
N ALA A 30 -7.90 2.28 6.28
CA ALA A 30 -8.89 3.33 6.02
C ALA A 30 -9.98 3.41 7.10
N GLY A 31 -10.31 2.28 7.73
CA GLY A 31 -11.23 2.24 8.88
C GLY A 31 -10.61 2.81 10.16
N LEU A 32 -9.35 2.48 10.44
CA LEU A 32 -8.65 2.91 11.66
C LEU A 32 -8.20 4.38 11.65
N HIS A 33 -7.84 4.92 10.49
CA HIS A 33 -7.19 6.24 10.38
C HIS A 33 -8.04 7.32 9.70
N ARG A 34 -9.36 7.13 9.65
CA ARG A 34 -10.29 8.12 9.07
C ARG A 34 -10.26 9.42 9.91
N GLY A 35 -9.66 10.47 9.36
CA GLY A 35 -9.59 11.79 10.01
C GLY A 35 -8.36 12.05 10.89
N GLY A 36 -7.35 11.18 10.88
CA GLY A 36 -6.13 11.32 11.68
C GLY A 36 -4.87 11.59 10.86
N ALA A 37 -3.89 12.27 11.47
CA ALA A 37 -2.53 12.36 10.94
C ALA A 37 -1.82 11.01 11.15
N VAL A 38 -1.42 10.37 10.04
CA VAL A 38 -0.67 9.12 10.06
C VAL A 38 0.77 9.37 9.65
N THR A 39 1.70 8.73 10.36
CA THR A 39 3.12 8.76 10.03
C THR A 39 3.50 7.50 9.26
N THR A 40 4.61 7.57 8.53
CA THR A 40 5.17 6.41 7.84
C THR A 40 5.46 5.25 8.79
N THR A 41 5.90 5.54 10.01
CA THR A 41 6.16 4.54 11.05
C THR A 41 4.88 3.77 11.43
N THR A 42 3.75 4.48 11.59
CA THR A 42 2.45 3.85 11.84
C THR A 42 2.01 2.99 10.67
N PHE A 43 2.27 3.45 9.44
CA PHE A 43 1.95 2.69 8.22
C PHE A 43 2.77 1.40 8.11
N THR A 44 4.09 1.47 8.29
CA THR A 44 4.97 0.30 8.27
C THR A 44 4.60 -0.72 9.36
N ALA A 45 4.27 -0.25 10.57
CA ALA A 45 3.82 -1.12 11.65
C ALA A 45 2.49 -1.83 11.33
N HIS A 46 1.55 -1.13 10.69
CA HIS A 46 0.29 -1.72 10.25
C HIS A 46 0.52 -2.73 9.13
N VAL A 47 1.31 -2.40 8.12
CA VAL A 47 1.65 -3.29 6.99
C VAL A 47 2.27 -4.60 7.49
N ASN A 48 3.22 -4.54 8.41
CA ASN A 48 3.87 -5.73 8.99
C ASN A 48 2.91 -6.66 9.74
N ARG A 49 1.72 -6.19 10.17
CA ARG A 49 0.70 -7.07 10.77
C ARG A 49 -0.06 -7.91 9.74
N PHE A 50 -0.02 -7.52 8.48
CA PHE A 50 -0.73 -8.19 7.38
C PHE A 50 0.21 -8.89 6.40
N ALA A 51 1.51 -8.66 6.50
CA ALA A 51 2.52 -9.30 5.68
C ALA A 51 3.00 -10.60 6.36
N ASP A 52 3.22 -11.64 5.56
CA ASP A 52 3.76 -12.91 6.05
C ASP A 52 5.27 -12.79 6.39
N GLU A 53 5.97 -11.85 5.75
CA GLU A 53 7.37 -11.53 6.00
C GLU A 53 7.56 -10.06 6.41
N PRO A 54 8.60 -9.77 7.22
CA PRO A 54 8.92 -8.41 7.63
C PRO A 54 9.33 -7.52 6.44
N LEU A 55 8.58 -6.44 6.16
CA LEU A 55 8.79 -5.56 5.02
C LEU A 55 9.64 -4.31 5.32
N ASN A 56 10.25 -4.22 6.51
CA ASN A 56 11.09 -3.10 6.93
C ASN A 56 12.24 -2.81 5.94
N GLY A 57 12.89 -3.83 5.38
CA GLY A 57 13.93 -3.61 4.35
C GLY A 57 13.40 -2.98 3.06
N LEU A 58 12.15 -3.27 2.69
CA LEU A 58 11.48 -2.65 1.56
C LEU A 58 11.16 -1.18 1.86
N PHE A 59 10.67 -0.88 3.06
CA PHE A 59 10.45 0.50 3.47
C PHE A 59 11.75 1.30 3.55
N ASP A 60 12.83 0.72 4.08
CA ASP A 60 14.15 1.38 4.10
C ASP A 60 14.63 1.73 2.70
N ALA A 61 14.51 0.80 1.75
CA ALA A 61 14.93 1.04 0.36
C ALA A 61 14.07 2.09 -0.35
N TRP A 62 12.74 2.06 -0.19
CA TRP A 62 11.81 2.90 -0.97
C TRP A 62 11.49 4.25 -0.33
N VAL A 63 11.43 4.31 1.00
CA VAL A 63 11.09 5.51 1.79
C VAL A 63 12.33 6.29 2.19
N TYR A 64 13.36 5.61 2.71
CA TYR A 64 14.54 6.26 3.30
C TYR A 64 15.77 6.27 2.38
N GLY A 65 15.82 5.40 1.37
CA GLY A 65 16.90 5.34 0.39
C GLY A 65 16.89 6.55 -0.57
N ALA A 66 18.03 7.20 -0.75
CA ALA A 66 18.19 8.32 -1.69
C ALA A 66 18.05 7.89 -3.17
N GLU A 67 18.42 6.64 -3.47
CA GLU A 67 18.36 6.04 -4.81
C GLU A 67 17.07 5.21 -4.94
N LEU A 68 16.51 5.15 -6.16
CA LEU A 68 15.27 4.41 -6.40
C LEU A 68 15.66 2.94 -6.65
N PRO A 69 15.30 2.00 -5.76
CA PRO A 69 15.61 0.59 -5.98
C PRO A 69 14.88 0.07 -7.24
N SER A 70 15.40 -1.00 -7.83
CA SER A 70 14.85 -1.62 -9.04
C SER A 70 13.35 -1.87 -8.88
N LEU A 71 12.57 -1.48 -9.90
CA LEU A 71 11.13 -1.68 -9.90
C LEU A 71 10.80 -3.16 -9.67
N PRO A 72 9.84 -3.50 -8.79
CA PRO A 72 9.41 -4.86 -8.60
C PRO A 72 8.89 -5.38 -9.94
N THR A 73 9.58 -6.35 -10.52
CA THR A 73 9.26 -6.91 -11.85
C THR A 73 8.02 -7.82 -11.80
N VAL A 74 7.50 -8.10 -10.61
CA VAL A 74 6.22 -8.78 -10.41
C VAL A 74 5.12 -7.78 -10.73
N ILE A 75 4.70 -7.73 -12.00
CA ILE A 75 3.51 -6.99 -12.42
C ILE A 75 2.31 -7.81 -11.89
N PRO A 76 1.56 -7.33 -10.88
CA PRO A 76 0.34 -8.01 -10.47
C PRO A 76 -0.61 -8.02 -11.67
N ALA A 77 -1.23 -9.17 -11.92
CA ALA A 77 -2.25 -9.29 -12.95
C ALA A 77 -3.30 -8.18 -12.71
N ARG A 78 -3.67 -7.47 -13.77
CA ARG A 78 -4.68 -6.41 -13.69
C ARG A 78 -5.90 -6.96 -12.96
N PRO A 79 -6.34 -6.36 -11.84
CA PRO A 79 -7.50 -6.87 -11.13
C PRO A 79 -8.72 -6.83 -12.06
N ALA A 80 -9.45 -7.94 -12.15
CA ALA A 80 -10.58 -8.12 -13.07
C ALA A 80 -11.84 -7.31 -12.68
N HIS A 81 -11.77 -6.46 -11.64
CA HIS A 81 -12.91 -5.70 -11.15
C HIS A 81 -12.72 -4.19 -11.32
N PRO A 82 -13.62 -3.50 -12.04
CA PRO A 82 -13.79 -2.06 -11.83
C PRO A 82 -14.40 -1.85 -10.42
N PRO A 83 -14.00 -0.80 -9.67
CA PRO A 83 -14.74 -0.41 -8.48
C PRO A 83 -16.12 0.07 -8.92
N THR A 84 -17.15 -0.74 -8.69
CA THR A 84 -18.53 -0.27 -8.75
C THR A 84 -18.76 0.71 -7.60
N ASN A 85 -18.46 1.99 -7.83
CA ASN A 85 -19.05 3.08 -7.08
C ASN A 85 -20.53 3.20 -7.51
N THR A 86 -21.35 2.23 -7.14
CA THR A 86 -22.81 2.43 -7.10
C THR A 86 -23.11 3.25 -5.87
N GLY A 87 -22.80 4.54 -5.95
CA GLY A 87 -23.37 5.54 -5.07
C GLY A 87 -24.87 5.61 -5.35
N THR A 88 -25.66 4.95 -4.51
CA THR A 88 -27.10 5.16 -4.45
C THR A 88 -27.33 6.60 -4.02
N VAL A 89 -27.51 7.51 -4.97
CA VAL A 89 -28.17 8.80 -4.73
C VAL A 89 -29.66 8.48 -4.69
N GLN A 90 -30.26 8.54 -3.50
CA GLN A 90 -31.71 8.54 -3.31
C GLN A 90 -32.18 10.01 -3.18
N PRO A 91 -33.29 10.40 -3.85
CA PRO A 91 -33.92 11.71 -3.72
C PRO A 91 -34.63 11.94 -2.39
#